data_AF-A0A914LB50-F1
#
_entry.id   AF-A0A914LB50-F1
#
_cell.length_a   1.000
_cell.length_b   1.000
_cell.length_c   1.000
_cell.angle_alpha   90.00
_cell.angle_beta   90.00
_cell.angle_gamma   90.00
#
_symmetry.space_group_name_H-M   'P 1'
#
loop_
_entity.id
_entity.type
_entity.pdbx_description
1 polymer ?
#
loop_
_entity_poly.entity_id
_entity_poly.type
_entity_poly.pdbx_seq_one_letter_code
_entity_poly.pdbx_strand_id
1 'polypeptide(L)'
;MRSEMNDNKMEKIIAPQEKTRLIEMENEICFSKQQIKQCPSGSYPYGWYNNGDNENLQENQQPNQQNFTAKNVPFICLPRSDFETRQLLRLFKQNNNQINNINDMYKQHSFIEKVHEPKECRMG
;
A
#
# COMPACT_ATOMS: atom_id res chain seq x y z
N MET A 1 16.87 -7.04 -44.80
CA MET A 1 17.21 -7.13 -43.35
C MET A 1 16.48 -6.00 -42.65
N ARG A 2 15.34 -6.28 -42.01
CA ARG A 2 14.60 -5.31 -41.20
C ARG A 2 15.17 -5.41 -39.79
N SER A 3 15.93 -4.40 -39.37
CA SER A 3 16.33 -4.26 -37.98
C SER A 3 15.10 -3.78 -37.20
N GLU A 4 14.53 -4.68 -36.41
CA GLU A 4 13.61 -4.34 -35.34
C GLU A 4 14.39 -3.54 -34.29
N MET A 5 14.24 -2.22 -34.32
CA MET A 5 14.65 -1.37 -33.21
C MET A 5 13.69 -1.65 -32.08
N ASN A 6 14.12 -2.47 -31.12
CA ASN A 6 13.49 -2.60 -29.83
C ASN A 6 13.44 -1.21 -29.19
N ASP A 7 12.25 -0.63 -29.13
CA ASP A 7 11.95 0.51 -28.27
C ASP A 7 12.24 0.09 -26.83
N ASN A 8 13.47 0.34 -26.39
CA ASN A 8 13.84 0.35 -24.97
C ASN A 8 13.10 1.51 -24.32
N LYS A 9 11.80 1.34 -24.05
CA LYS A 9 11.05 2.18 -23.14
C LYS A 9 11.69 1.98 -21.77
N MET A 10 12.73 2.75 -21.46
CA MET A 10 13.42 2.69 -20.16
C MET A 10 12.36 2.83 -19.08
N GLU A 11 12.10 1.71 -18.42
CA GLU A 11 11.13 1.61 -17.36
C GLU A 11 11.61 2.49 -16.22
N LYS A 12 10.91 3.60 -15.97
CA LYS A 12 11.34 4.53 -14.94
C LYS A 12 11.09 3.89 -13.57
N ILE A 13 12.17 3.44 -12.94
CA ILE A 13 12.17 2.95 -11.55
C ILE A 13 12.12 4.15 -10.61
N ILE A 14 11.20 4.11 -9.65
CA ILE A 14 11.01 5.13 -8.62
C ILE A 14 10.93 4.48 -7.25
N ALA A 15 11.31 5.24 -6.22
CA ALA A 15 11.22 4.78 -4.84
C ALA A 15 9.75 4.72 -4.35
N PRO A 16 9.40 3.74 -3.53
CA PRO A 16 8.11 3.70 -2.85
C PRO A 16 7.99 4.85 -1.83
N GLN A 17 6.75 5.22 -1.52
CA GLN A 17 6.41 6.26 -0.56
C GLN A 17 5.84 5.65 0.72
N GLU A 18 6.23 6.18 1.86
CA GLU A 18 5.66 5.80 3.14
C GLU A 18 4.27 6.43 3.31
N LYS A 19 3.26 5.60 3.55
CA LYS A 19 1.86 6.04 3.70
C LYS A 19 1.18 5.27 4.83
N THR A 20 0.19 5.86 5.46
CA THR A 20 -0.72 5.11 6.33
C THR A 20 -1.54 4.17 5.43
N ARG A 21 -1.62 2.88 5.75
CA ARG A 21 -2.53 1.96 5.07
C ARG A 21 -3.89 2.05 5.73
N LEU A 22 -4.91 2.11 4.88
CA LEU A 22 -6.30 2.23 5.27
C LEU A 22 -7.05 1.01 4.75
N ILE A 23 -7.84 0.38 5.63
CA ILE A 23 -8.71 -0.75 5.29
C ILE A 23 -10.13 -0.35 5.66
N GLU A 24 -11.01 -0.34 4.65
CA GLU A 24 -12.41 0.01 4.83
C GLU A 24 -13.25 -1.26 5.00
N MET A 25 -13.91 -1.40 6.15
CA MET A 25 -14.88 -2.46 6.44
C MET A 25 -16.27 -1.86 6.57
N GLU A 26 -17.32 -2.69 6.55
CA GLU A 26 -18.72 -2.21 6.55
C GLU A 26 -19.00 -1.15 7.64
N ASN A 27 -18.62 -1.44 8.88
CA ASN A 27 -18.90 -0.57 10.04
C ASN A 27 -17.65 0.09 10.65
N GLU A 28 -16.47 -0.21 10.14
CA GLU A 28 -15.19 0.21 10.74
C GLU A 28 -14.19 0.65 9.68
N ILE A 29 -13.23 1.46 10.11
CA ILE A 29 -12.07 1.84 9.31
C ILE A 29 -10.83 1.54 10.11
N CYS A 30 -9.92 0.78 9.52
CA CYS A 30 -8.66 0.46 10.15
C CYS A 30 -7.52 1.27 9.54
N PHE A 31 -6.69 1.84 10.40
CA PHE A 31 -5.49 2.58 10.02
C PHE A 31 -4.27 1.85 10.53
N SER A 32 -3.24 1.75 9.69
CA SER A 32 -1.96 1.22 10.14
C SER A 32 -1.34 2.15 11.18
N LYS A 33 -0.84 1.58 12.28
CA LYS A 33 -0.19 2.37 13.32
C LYS A 33 1.17 2.92 12.91
N GLN A 34 1.74 2.35 11.87
CA GLN A 34 3.02 2.74 11.29
C GLN A 34 2.85 3.02 9.80
N GLN A 35 3.71 3.85 9.24
CA GLN A 35 3.73 4.06 7.81
C GLN A 35 4.23 2.79 7.09
N ILE A 36 3.64 2.54 5.92
CA ILE A 36 3.89 1.40 5.06
C ILE A 36 4.34 1.93 3.70
N LYS A 37 5.40 1.35 3.17
CA LYS A 37 5.88 1.66 1.82
C LYS A 37 4.87 1.18 0.78
N GLN A 38 4.44 2.08 -0.09
CA GLN A 38 3.50 1.83 -1.17
C GLN A 38 3.97 2.57 -2.43
N CYS A 39 3.63 2.03 -3.59
CA CYS A 39 3.95 2.71 -4.83
C CYS A 39 3.14 4.00 -5.01
N PRO A 40 3.75 5.09 -5.50
CA PRO A 40 3.02 6.30 -5.89
C PRO A 40 1.88 5.99 -6.87
N SER A 41 0.85 6.85 -6.89
CA SER A 41 -0.22 6.76 -7.88
C SER A 41 0.34 6.79 -9.30
N GLY A 42 -0.13 5.88 -10.16
CA GLY A 42 0.39 5.73 -11.53
C GLY A 42 1.67 4.88 -11.64
N SER A 43 2.08 4.21 -10.56
CA SER A 43 3.19 3.24 -10.58
C SER A 43 2.79 1.94 -9.92
N TYR A 44 3.50 0.86 -10.24
CA TYR A 44 3.26 -0.49 -9.74
C TYR A 44 4.53 -1.08 -9.11
N PRO A 45 4.40 -2.03 -8.17
CA PRO A 45 5.54 -2.71 -7.58
C PRO A 45 6.38 -3.42 -8.64
N TYR A 46 7.70 -3.24 -8.59
CA TYR A 46 8.61 -3.99 -9.46
C TYR A 46 8.57 -5.49 -9.14
N GLY A 47 8.48 -6.33 -10.17
CA GLY A 47 8.33 -7.79 -10.02
C GLY A 47 6.91 -8.27 -9.69
N TRP A 48 5.91 -7.39 -9.73
CA TRP A 48 4.50 -7.78 -9.81
C TRP A 48 4.16 -8.08 -11.28
N TYR A 49 4.25 -9.35 -11.68
CA TYR A 49 3.83 -9.77 -13.02
C TYR A 49 2.31 -9.87 -13.04
N ASN A 50 1.64 -8.93 -13.69
CA ASN A 50 0.25 -9.12 -14.12
C ASN A 50 0.25 -10.24 -15.17
N ASN A 51 0.02 -11.49 -14.75
CA ASN A 51 -0.50 -12.47 -15.67
C ASN A 51 -1.90 -11.98 -16.08
N GLY A 52 -2.03 -11.61 -17.35
CA GLY A 52 -3.11 -10.78 -17.87
C GLY A 52 -4.53 -11.22 -17.51
N ASP A 53 -5.40 -10.21 -17.42
CA ASP A 53 -6.85 -10.23 -17.67
C ASP A 53 -7.58 -11.52 -17.26
N ASN A 54 -7.35 -11.98 -16.03
CA ASN A 54 -8.24 -12.93 -15.38
C ASN A 54 -8.68 -12.32 -14.06
N GLU A 55 -9.95 -11.90 -14.01
CA GLU A 55 -10.67 -11.35 -12.86
C GLU A 55 -10.86 -12.36 -11.70
N ASN A 56 -9.95 -13.34 -11.57
CA ASN A 56 -9.89 -14.34 -10.51
C ASN A 56 -8.45 -14.51 -10.00
N LEU A 57 -7.81 -13.40 -9.62
CA LEU A 57 -6.55 -13.47 -8.87
C LEU A 57 -6.85 -13.84 -7.42
N GLN A 58 -6.89 -15.14 -7.18
CA GLN A 58 -6.77 -15.75 -5.86
C GLN A 58 -5.59 -15.14 -5.08
N GLU A 59 -5.80 -14.93 -3.79
CA GLU A 59 -4.89 -14.47 -2.73
C GLU A 59 -3.58 -15.29 -2.54
N ASN A 60 -3.16 -16.09 -3.53
CA ASN A 60 -2.07 -17.07 -3.40
C ASN A 60 -0.79 -16.72 -4.18
N GLN A 61 -0.66 -15.52 -4.75
CA GLN A 61 0.63 -15.07 -5.29
C GLN A 61 1.45 -14.45 -4.16
N GLN A 62 2.30 -15.25 -3.52
CA GLN A 62 3.30 -14.73 -2.60
C GLN A 62 4.26 -13.81 -3.39
N PRO A 63 4.41 -12.54 -2.99
CA PRO A 63 5.37 -11.65 -3.64
C PRO A 63 6.77 -12.23 -3.50
N ASN A 64 7.54 -12.23 -4.59
CA ASN A 64 8.89 -12.75 -4.60
C ASN A 64 9.76 -11.99 -3.56
N GLN A 65 10.37 -12.70 -2.60
CA GLN A 65 11.08 -12.10 -1.45
C GLN A 65 12.22 -11.15 -1.85
N GLN A 66 12.71 -11.26 -3.09
CA GLN A 66 13.73 -10.36 -3.61
C GLN A 66 13.23 -8.92 -3.76
N ASN A 67 11.98 -8.71 -4.18
CA ASN A 67 11.44 -7.38 -4.52
C ASN A 67 10.57 -6.75 -3.42
N PHE A 68 10.24 -7.53 -2.39
CA PHE A 68 9.38 -7.10 -1.29
C PHE A 68 10.02 -7.37 0.06
N THR A 69 9.68 -6.56 1.05
CA THR A 69 10.00 -6.77 2.45
C THR A 69 8.70 -7.06 3.20
N ALA A 70 8.62 -8.19 3.88
CA ALA A 70 7.47 -8.51 4.72
C ALA A 70 7.68 -7.95 6.14
N LYS A 71 6.66 -7.29 6.70
CA LYS A 71 6.66 -6.87 8.10
C LYS A 71 5.27 -7.02 8.71
N ASN A 72 5.22 -7.29 10.01
CA ASN A 72 3.98 -7.33 10.78
C ASN A 72 3.62 -5.92 11.22
N VAL A 73 2.46 -5.42 10.79
CA VAL A 73 2.02 -4.06 11.06
C VAL A 73 0.77 -4.09 11.92
N PRO A 74 0.75 -3.41 13.08
CA PRO A 74 -0.45 -3.27 13.89
C PRO A 74 -1.41 -2.25 13.26
N PHE A 75 -2.70 -2.54 13.34
CA PHE A 75 -3.79 -1.68 12.88
C PHE A 75 -4.69 -1.30 14.06
N ILE A 76 -5.22 -0.10 14.02
CA ILE A 76 -6.31 0.35 14.90
C ILE A 76 -7.56 0.49 14.06
N CYS A 77 -8.65 -0.15 14.47
CA CYS A 77 -9.95 -0.06 13.83
C CYS A 77 -10.87 0.81 14.68
N LEU A 78 -11.53 1.76 14.02
CA LEU A 78 -12.45 2.68 14.65
C LEU A 78 -13.81 2.62 13.95
N PRO A 79 -14.93 2.71 14.67
CA PRO A 79 -16.25 2.73 14.07
C PRO A 79 -16.40 3.88 13.07
N ARG A 80 -16.99 3.62 11.90
CA ARG A 80 -17.25 4.64 10.87
C ARG A 80 -18.15 5.78 11.37
N SER A 81 -19.07 5.44 12.28
CA SER A 81 -20.00 6.36 12.92
C SER A 81 -19.33 7.34 13.88
N ASP A 82 -18.09 7.09 14.30
CA ASP A 82 -17.43 7.92 15.30
C ASP A 82 -16.91 9.22 14.70
N PHE A 83 -17.03 10.30 15.48
CA PHE A 83 -16.57 11.61 15.08
C PHE A 83 -15.05 11.62 14.84
N GLU A 84 -14.30 10.94 15.68
CA GLU A 84 -12.85 10.83 15.60
C GLU A 84 -12.40 10.13 14.32
N THR A 85 -13.05 9.03 13.93
CA THR A 85 -12.80 8.33 12.66
C THR A 85 -12.98 9.25 11.47
N ARG A 86 -14.03 10.08 11.48
CA ARG A 86 -14.25 11.09 10.41
C ARG A 86 -13.16 12.16 10.37
N GLN A 87 -12.66 12.61 11.53
CA GLN A 87 -11.55 13.55 11.59
C GLN A 87 -10.25 12.93 11.05
N LEU A 88 -9.94 11.70 11.47
CA LEU A 88 -8.77 10.97 10.98
C LEU A 88 -8.82 10.75 9.47
N LEU A 89 -9.98 10.36 8.92
CA LEU A 89 -10.18 10.25 7.48
C LEU A 89 -9.94 11.57 6.74
N ARG A 90 -10.38 12.68 7.32
CA ARG A 90 -10.16 14.00 6.73
C ARG A 90 -8.66 14.34 6.72
N LEU A 91 -7.97 14.13 7.84
CA LEU A 91 -6.53 14.34 7.96
C LEU A 91 -5.75 13.45 6.99
N PHE A 92 -6.12 12.17 6.91
CA PHE A 92 -5.57 11.22 5.96
C PHE A 92 -5.62 11.75 4.53
N LYS A 93 -6.79 12.21 4.08
CA LYS A 93 -6.97 12.76 2.73
C LYS A 93 -6.21 14.06 2.50
N GLN A 94 -6.15 14.94 3.51
CA GLN A 94 -5.46 16.23 3.42
C GLN A 94 -3.93 16.07 3.38
N ASN A 95 -3.39 15.07 4.06
CA ASN A 95 -1.95 14.85 4.21
C ASN A 95 -1.42 13.78 3.26
N ASN A 96 -1.97 13.67 2.04
CA ASN A 96 -1.52 12.70 1.03
C ASN A 96 -1.41 11.26 1.57
N ASN A 97 -2.43 10.82 2.33
CA ASN A 97 -2.54 9.50 2.94
C ASN A 97 -1.53 9.23 4.08
N GLN A 98 -1.05 10.26 4.77
CA GLN A 98 -0.17 10.13 5.92
C GLN A 98 -0.83 10.64 7.21
N ILE A 99 -0.81 9.82 8.26
CA ILE A 99 -1.14 10.24 9.62
C ILE A 99 0.06 9.93 10.52
N ASN A 100 0.78 10.97 10.93
CA ASN A 100 2.07 10.81 11.60
C ASN A 100 1.97 10.40 13.08
N ASN A 101 0.88 10.76 13.77
CA ASN A 101 0.77 10.63 15.23
C ASN A 101 -0.16 9.49 15.67
N ILE A 102 -0.60 8.63 14.75
CA ILE A 102 -1.60 7.59 15.07
C ILE A 102 -1.08 6.62 16.15
N ASN A 103 0.22 6.32 16.15
CA ASN A 103 0.82 5.41 17.12
C ASN A 103 0.77 5.97 18.56
N ASP A 104 0.90 7.29 18.68
CA ASP A 104 0.89 7.98 19.98
C ASP A 104 -0.54 8.22 20.47
N MET A 105 -1.48 8.48 19.54
CA MET A 105 -2.90 8.67 19.85
C MET A 105 -3.57 7.40 20.38
N TYR A 106 -3.23 6.23 19.81
CA TYR A 106 -3.83 4.96 20.20
C TYR A 106 -2.78 4.01 20.75
N LYS A 107 -2.82 3.71 22.05
CA LYS A 107 -1.86 2.78 22.67
C LYS A 107 -2.10 1.33 22.25
N GLN A 108 -3.37 0.94 22.12
CA GLN A 108 -3.76 -0.42 21.72
C GLN A 108 -3.80 -0.57 20.19
N HIS A 109 -3.96 -1.80 19.72
CA HIS A 109 -4.20 -2.14 18.32
C HIS A 109 -5.30 -3.21 18.26
N SER A 110 -6.09 -3.19 17.20
CA SER A 110 -7.19 -4.14 16.98
C SER A 110 -6.67 -5.47 16.42
N PHE A 111 -5.71 -5.41 15.50
CA PHE A 111 -5.06 -6.62 14.95
C PHE A 111 -3.67 -6.29 14.40
N ILE A 112 -2.94 -7.34 14.01
CA ILE A 112 -1.65 -7.27 13.32
C ILE A 112 -1.78 -7.98 11.97
N GLU A 113 -1.38 -7.33 10.89
CA GLU A 113 -1.37 -7.91 9.54
C GLU A 113 0.06 -7.99 9.00
N LYS A 114 0.37 -9.10 8.32
CA LYS A 114 1.62 -9.22 7.57
C LYS A 114 1.48 -8.45 6.25
N VAL A 115 2.21 -7.34 6.15
CA VAL A 115 2.22 -6.45 4.98
C VAL A 115 3.48 -6.67 4.16
N HIS A 116 3.33 -6.68 2.84
CA HIS A 116 4.45 -6.80 1.90
C HIS A 116 4.74 -5.43 1.28
N GLU A 117 5.90 -4.87 1.63
CA GLU A 117 6.35 -3.57 1.16
C GLU A 117 7.20 -3.71 -0.10
N PRO A 118 6.86 -3.05 -1.22
CA PRO A 118 7.72 -3.02 -2.39
C PRO A 118 9.03 -2.31 -2.05
N LYS A 119 10.15 -2.82 -2.56
CA LYS A 119 11.44 -2.13 -2.51
C LYS A 119 11.55 -1.05 -3.59
N GLU A 120 10.94 -1.32 -4.74
CA GLU A 120 11.00 -0.48 -5.94
C GLU A 120 9.65 -0.45 -6.65
N CYS A 121 9.37 0.65 -7.33
CA CYS A 121 8.16 0.87 -8.10
C CYS A 121 8.52 1.26 -9.53
N ARG A 122 7.65 0.95 -10.48
CA ARG A 122 7.85 1.21 -11.90
C ARG A 122 6.68 2.02 -12.45
N MET A 123 6.98 3.02 -13.28
CA MET A 123 5.96 3.78 -14.01
C MET A 123 5.50 3.02 -15.26
N GLY A 124 4.18 3.05 -15.54
CA GLY A 124 3.56 2.51 -16.75
C GLY A 124 3.72 3.39 -17.97
#